data_AF-A0A2H3CQV1-F1
#
_entry.id   AF-A0A2H3CQV1-F1
#
_cell.length_a   1.000
_cell.length_b   1.000
_cell.length_c   1.000
_cell.angle_alpha   90.00
_cell.angle_beta   90.00
_cell.angle_gamma   90.00
#
_symmetry.space_group_name_H-M   'P 1'
#
loop_
_entity.id
_entity.type
_entity.pdbx_description
1 polymer ?
#
loop_
_entity_poly.entity_id
_entity_poly.type
_entity_poly.pdbx_seq_one_letter_code
_entity_poly.pdbx_strand_id
1 'polypeptide(L)'
;MYDTDADNSLSLNEVVRLLEDIGNKITSLPATAQVASQQGKYIGKKLHKLARQHEDLETKGFDPAAAEEKLAGPFRYTHLGSLAYIGNAAVFDLGKYSFMGGLAAMYAWRSIYWNEQVSVRTRALLMIDWIIRGVWGRDLSKL
;
A
#
# COMPACT_ATOMS: atom_id res chain seq x y z
N MET A 1 28.16 -7.76 -6.17
CA MET A 1 29.23 -8.71 -6.52
C MET A 1 29.73 -9.21 -5.18
N TYR A 2 29.18 -10.34 -4.72
CA TYR A 2 29.37 -10.85 -3.34
C TYR A 2 30.41 -11.98 -3.28
N ASP A 3 30.78 -12.52 -4.44
CA ASP A 3 31.91 -13.40 -4.67
C ASP A 3 33.18 -12.53 -4.73
N THR A 4 34.00 -12.62 -3.68
CA THR A 4 35.18 -11.79 -3.42
C THR A 4 36.45 -12.46 -3.91
N ASP A 5 36.47 -13.80 -3.94
CA ASP A 5 37.60 -14.60 -4.42
C ASP A 5 37.47 -15.03 -5.90
N ALA A 6 36.34 -14.69 -6.54
CA ALA A 6 36.03 -14.93 -7.94
C ALA A 6 36.06 -16.42 -8.31
N ASP A 7 35.74 -17.29 -7.35
CA ASP A 7 35.76 -18.74 -7.54
C ASP A 7 34.46 -19.30 -8.18
N ASN A 8 33.54 -18.41 -8.58
CA ASN A 8 32.20 -18.70 -9.08
C ASN A 8 31.32 -19.49 -8.09
N SER A 9 31.69 -19.49 -6.82
CA SER A 9 30.92 -20.05 -5.71
C SER A 9 30.71 -18.98 -4.65
N LEU A 10 29.96 -19.32 -3.59
CA LEU A 10 29.81 -18.43 -2.45
C LEU A 10 30.21 -19.21 -1.21
N SER A 11 31.30 -18.80 -0.60
CA SER A 11 31.70 -19.31 0.71
C SER A 11 30.66 -18.91 1.77
N LEU A 12 30.61 -19.64 2.89
CA LEU A 12 29.67 -19.35 3.99
C LEU A 12 29.72 -17.88 4.44
N ASN A 13 30.91 -17.28 4.47
CA ASN A 13 31.08 -15.88 4.86
C ASN A 13 30.47 -14.90 3.85
N GLU A 14 30.52 -15.23 2.55
CA GLU A 14 29.94 -14.41 1.48
C GLU A 14 28.43 -14.56 1.40
N VAL A 15 27.92 -15.79 1.62
CA VAL A 15 26.48 -16.05 1.78
C VAL A 15 25.93 -15.26 2.98
N VAL A 16 26.64 -15.25 4.11
CA VAL A 16 26.22 -14.49 5.30
C VAL A 16 26.16 -13.00 4.99
N ARG A 17 27.17 -12.43 4.32
CA ARG A 17 27.15 -11.01 3.90
C ARG A 17 26.01 -10.72 2.92
N LEU A 18 25.78 -11.59 1.95
CA LEU A 18 24.67 -11.47 1.01
C LEU A 18 23.32 -11.51 1.73
N LEU A 19 23.13 -12.42 2.69
CA LEU A 19 21.91 -12.52 3.48
C LEU A 19 21.72 -11.33 4.42
N GLU A 20 22.79 -10.81 5.02
CA GLU A 20 22.76 -9.60 5.84
C GLU A 20 22.36 -8.37 5.00
N ASP A 21 22.95 -8.21 3.81
CA ASP A 21 22.61 -7.13 2.88
C ASP A 21 21.17 -7.24 2.39
N ILE A 22 20.71 -8.46 2.08
CA ILE A 22 19.32 -8.70 1.71
C ILE A 22 18.42 -8.38 2.91
N GLY A 23 18.73 -8.88 4.10
CA GLY A 23 17.97 -8.63 5.33
C GLY A 23 17.81 -7.14 5.63
N ASN A 24 18.88 -6.36 5.47
CA ASN A 24 18.87 -4.91 5.60
C ASN A 24 18.06 -4.20 4.48
N LYS A 25 17.95 -4.82 3.30
CA LYS A 25 17.14 -4.33 2.16
C LYS A 25 15.70 -4.83 2.15
N ILE A 26 15.34 -5.80 3.00
CA ILE A 26 13.94 -6.11 3.32
C ILE A 26 13.43 -4.96 4.21
N THR A 27 13.34 -3.77 3.62
CA THR A 27 12.81 -2.60 4.28
C THR A 27 11.38 -2.90 4.69
N SER A 28 11.08 -2.69 5.98
CA SER A 28 9.71 -2.60 6.43
C SER A 28 9.00 -1.56 5.57
N LEU A 29 7.85 -1.95 5.02
CA LEU A 29 7.06 -1.05 4.21
C LEU A 29 6.65 0.16 5.06
N PRO A 30 6.55 1.36 4.47
CA PRO A 30 6.26 2.56 5.23
C PRO A 30 4.88 2.43 5.90
N ALA A 31 4.75 2.93 7.13
CA ALA A 31 3.52 2.87 7.93
C ALA A 31 2.43 3.83 7.40
N THR A 32 1.95 3.57 6.19
CA THR A 32 0.97 4.40 5.47
C THR A 32 -0.36 3.66 5.32
N ALA A 33 -1.45 4.42 5.24
CA ALA A 33 -2.78 3.86 4.97
C ALA A 33 -2.81 3.07 3.64
N GLN A 34 -2.00 3.47 2.67
CA GLN A 34 -1.88 2.78 1.38
C GLN A 34 -1.31 1.36 1.55
N VAL A 35 -0.23 1.21 2.32
CA VAL A 35 0.37 -0.09 2.63
C VAL A 35 -0.63 -0.96 3.38
N ALA A 36 -1.26 -0.43 4.44
CA ALA A 36 -2.25 -1.17 5.22
C ALA A 36 -3.45 -1.64 4.36
N SER A 37 -3.97 -0.77 3.47
CA SER A 37 -5.06 -1.09 2.55
C SER A 37 -4.68 -2.21 1.57
N GLN A 38 -3.46 -2.18 1.01
CA GLN A 38 -2.97 -3.22 0.11
C GLN A 38 -2.74 -4.55 0.83
N GLN A 39 -2.13 -4.52 2.02
CA GLN A 39 -1.92 -5.71 2.85
C GLN A 39 -3.26 -6.33 3.26
N GLY A 40 -4.24 -5.53 3.68
CA GLY A 40 -5.58 -6.01 4.01
C GLY A 40 -6.28 -6.68 2.82
N LYS A 41 -6.21 -6.08 1.64
CA LYS A 41 -6.75 -6.68 0.39
C LYS A 41 -6.04 -7.99 0.03
N TYR A 42 -4.72 -8.06 0.21
CA TYR A 42 -3.94 -9.27 -0.06
C TYR A 42 -4.33 -10.41 0.89
N ILE A 43 -4.31 -10.16 2.20
CA ILE A 43 -4.66 -11.15 3.22
C ILE A 43 -6.10 -11.62 3.04
N GLY A 44 -7.04 -10.71 2.83
CA GLY A 44 -8.44 -11.06 2.59
C GLY A 44 -8.62 -12.00 1.39
N LYS A 45 -7.92 -11.75 0.28
CA LYS A 45 -7.92 -12.65 -0.88
C LYS A 45 -7.24 -13.99 -0.58
N LYS A 46 -6.11 -13.99 0.14
CA LYS A 46 -5.37 -15.21 0.51
C LYS A 46 -6.24 -16.11 1.37
N LEU A 47 -6.83 -15.58 2.44
CA LEU A 47 -7.72 -16.30 3.33
C LEU A 47 -8.96 -16.83 2.61
N HIS A 48 -9.57 -16.03 1.72
CA HIS A 48 -10.71 -16.48 0.93
C HIS A 48 -10.36 -17.64 -0.02
N LYS A 49 -9.17 -17.61 -0.63
CA LYS A 49 -8.70 -18.69 -1.49
C LYS A 49 -8.41 -19.96 -0.69
N LEU A 50 -7.77 -19.82 0.47
CA LEU A 50 -7.50 -20.92 1.39
C LEU A 50 -8.80 -21.59 1.85
N ALA A 51 -9.78 -20.80 2.29
CA ALA A 51 -11.07 -21.33 2.73
C ALA A 51 -11.79 -22.14 1.64
N ARG A 52 -11.68 -21.73 0.37
CA ARG A 52 -12.30 -22.45 -0.76
C ARG A 52 -11.57 -23.72 -1.18
N GLN A 53 -10.26 -23.81 -0.93
CA GLN A 53 -9.43 -24.93 -1.37
C GLN A 53 -9.11 -25.91 -0.24
N HIS A 54 -9.57 -25.64 0.99
CA HIS A 54 -9.38 -26.52 2.14
C HIS A 54 -9.94 -27.93 1.89
N GLU A 55 -11.14 -28.05 1.30
CA GLU A 55 -11.75 -29.35 0.96
C GLU A 55 -10.93 -30.14 -0.08
N ASP A 56 -10.34 -29.45 -1.07
CA ASP A 56 -9.51 -30.05 -2.13
C ASP A 56 -8.10 -30.45 -1.64
N LEU A 57 -7.61 -29.79 -0.58
CA LEU A 57 -6.28 -30.01 -0.01
C LEU A 57 -6.28 -31.19 0.98
N GLU A 58 -7.34 -31.33 1.79
CA GLU A 58 -7.52 -32.49 2.68
C GLU A 58 -7.59 -33.80 1.91
N THR A 59 -8.25 -33.82 0.74
CA THR A 59 -8.35 -35.01 -0.11
C THR A 59 -7.06 -35.40 -0.81
N LYS A 60 -6.10 -34.48 -0.98
CA LYS A 60 -4.86 -34.69 -1.75
C LYS A 60 -3.61 -34.91 -0.89
N GLY A 61 -3.74 -34.92 0.44
CA GLY A 61 -2.64 -35.22 1.36
C GLY A 61 -1.44 -34.28 1.26
N PHE A 62 -1.66 -33.04 0.81
CA PHE A 62 -0.58 -32.05 0.66
C PHE A 62 -0.18 -31.48 2.02
N ASP A 63 1.11 -31.23 2.22
CA ASP A 63 1.62 -30.46 3.35
C ASP A 63 0.98 -29.06 3.34
N PRO A 64 0.29 -28.64 4.42
CA PRO A 64 -0.38 -27.35 4.52
C PRO A 64 0.54 -26.16 4.18
N ALA A 65 1.82 -26.23 4.55
CA ALA A 65 2.79 -25.16 4.31
C ALA A 65 3.12 -25.00 2.81
N ALA A 66 3.33 -26.12 2.11
CA ALA A 66 3.61 -26.12 0.67
C ALA A 66 2.37 -25.74 -0.17
N ALA A 67 1.17 -26.08 0.33
CA ALA A 67 -0.08 -25.67 -0.28
C ALA A 67 -0.28 -24.16 -0.22
N GLU A 68 -0.01 -23.51 0.92
CA GLU A 68 -0.13 -22.06 1.07
C GLU A 68 0.70 -21.27 0.05
N GLU A 69 1.96 -21.66 -0.11
CA GLU A 69 2.88 -20.98 -1.02
C GLU A 69 2.47 -21.14 -2.50
N LYS A 70 1.96 -22.32 -2.86
CA LYS A 70 1.42 -22.58 -4.20
C LYS A 70 0.12 -21.84 -4.47
N LEU A 71 -0.67 -21.57 -3.42
CA LEU A 71 -1.96 -20.91 -3.53
C LEU A 71 -1.83 -19.40 -3.77
N ALA A 72 -0.92 -18.72 -3.08
CA ALA A 72 -0.77 -17.28 -3.22
C ALA A 72 0.70 -16.89 -3.06
N GLY A 73 1.26 -16.28 -4.10
CA GLY A 73 2.61 -15.72 -4.04
C GLY A 73 2.76 -14.62 -2.97
N PRO A 74 4.00 -14.23 -2.64
CA PRO A 74 4.26 -13.26 -1.58
C PRO A 74 3.64 -11.89 -1.86
N PHE A 75 3.33 -11.15 -0.79
CA PHE A 75 2.84 -9.78 -0.90
C PHE A 75 3.87 -8.89 -1.60
N ARG A 76 3.41 -8.13 -2.61
CA ARG A 76 4.23 -7.12 -3.29
C ARG A 76 3.55 -5.78 -3.15
N TYR A 77 4.25 -4.82 -2.52
CA TYR A 77 3.77 -3.46 -2.40
C TYR A 77 3.90 -2.72 -3.72
N THR A 78 2.83 -2.03 -4.13
CA THR A 78 2.83 -1.12 -5.28
C THR A 78 2.66 0.30 -4.79
N HIS A 79 3.69 1.13 -4.85
CA HIS A 79 3.57 2.55 -4.49
C HIS A 79 2.73 3.29 -5.54
N LEU A 80 1.66 3.97 -5.10
CA LEU A 80 0.73 4.70 -5.97
C LEU A 80 1.05 6.20 -6.03
N GLY A 81 2.12 6.62 -5.37
CA GLY A 81 2.47 8.02 -5.16
C GLY A 81 2.03 8.58 -3.81
N SER A 82 2.40 9.83 -3.55
CA SER A 82 2.04 10.62 -2.38
C SER A 82 1.35 11.91 -2.80
N LEU A 83 0.44 12.39 -1.95
CA LEU A 83 -0.33 13.60 -2.20
C LEU A 83 -0.32 14.49 -0.95
N ALA A 84 -0.08 15.78 -1.13
CA ALA A 84 -0.04 16.75 -0.04
C ALA A 84 -0.86 18.00 -0.37
N TYR A 85 -1.75 18.38 0.54
CA TYR A 85 -2.44 19.66 0.51
C TYR A 85 -1.54 20.73 1.14
N ILE A 86 -1.30 21.83 0.43
CA ILE A 86 -0.40 22.92 0.86
C ILE A 86 -1.13 24.27 0.92
N GLY A 87 -2.44 24.26 1.21
CA GLY A 87 -3.27 25.46 1.23
C GLY A 87 -4.03 25.64 -0.09
N ASN A 88 -3.88 26.76 -0.77
CA ASN A 88 -4.59 27.01 -2.04
C ASN A 88 -4.04 26.21 -3.25
N ALA A 89 -3.28 25.16 -2.96
CA ALA A 89 -2.58 24.32 -3.92
C ALA A 89 -2.45 22.89 -3.37
N ALA A 90 -2.14 21.95 -4.25
CA ALA A 90 -1.79 20.58 -3.89
C ALA A 90 -0.60 20.09 -4.71
N VAL A 91 0.19 19.23 -4.08
CA VAL A 91 1.37 18.58 -4.65
C VAL A 91 1.08 17.08 -4.77
N PHE A 92 1.47 16.52 -5.89
CA PHE A 92 1.33 15.12 -6.22
C PHE A 92 2.70 14.61 -6.65
N ASP A 93 3.10 13.51 -6.06
CA ASP A 93 4.28 12.76 -6.45
C ASP A 93 3.82 11.36 -6.83
N LEU A 94 3.81 11.04 -8.12
CA LEU A 94 3.41 9.73 -8.66
C LEU A 94 4.64 8.88 -9.03
N GLY A 95 5.79 9.14 -8.39
CA GLY A 95 7.05 8.45 -8.65
C GLY A 95 7.78 9.01 -9.87
N LYS A 96 7.33 8.67 -11.09
CA LYS A 96 7.96 9.17 -12.33
C LYS A 96 7.54 10.59 -12.69
N TYR A 97 6.38 11.01 -12.22
CA TYR A 97 5.79 12.31 -12.52
C TYR A 97 5.41 13.00 -11.22
N SER A 98 5.91 14.21 -11.04
CA SER A 98 5.49 15.10 -9.96
C SER A 98 4.78 16.31 -10.54
N PHE A 99 3.64 16.68 -9.99
CA PHE A 99 2.96 17.91 -10.37
C PHE A 99 2.52 18.69 -9.14
N MET A 100 2.68 20.01 -9.21
CA MET A 100 2.16 20.96 -8.25
C MET A 100 1.22 21.91 -8.98
N GLY A 101 0.06 22.16 -8.40
CA GLY A 101 -0.89 23.12 -8.99
C GLY A 101 -1.69 23.85 -7.93
N GLY A 102 -2.27 24.97 -8.32
CA GLY A 102 -3.21 25.75 -7.51
C GLY A 102 -4.57 25.07 -7.38
N LEU A 103 -5.62 25.78 -7.77
CA LEU A 103 -7.01 25.33 -7.61
C LEU A 103 -7.30 23.98 -8.30
N ALA A 104 -6.84 23.77 -9.53
CA ALA A 104 -7.09 22.52 -10.26
C ALA A 104 -6.53 21.29 -9.52
N ALA A 105 -5.29 21.37 -9.04
CA ALA A 105 -4.67 20.30 -8.27
C ALA A 105 -5.35 20.14 -6.90
N MET A 106 -5.78 21.24 -6.26
CA MET A 106 -6.55 21.19 -5.02
C MET A 106 -7.86 20.41 -5.19
N TYR A 107 -8.61 20.63 -6.28
CA TYR A 107 -9.84 19.88 -6.54
C TYR A 107 -9.56 18.43 -6.90
N ALA A 108 -8.51 18.15 -7.69
CA ALA A 108 -8.08 16.78 -7.96
C ALA A 108 -7.74 16.03 -6.66
N TRP A 109 -7.07 16.70 -5.71
CA TRP A 109 -6.73 16.14 -4.41
C TRP A 109 -7.99 15.77 -3.61
N ARG A 110 -8.99 16.68 -3.60
CA ARG A 110 -10.30 16.42 -2.97
C ARG A 110 -11.01 15.24 -3.61
N SER A 111 -11.02 15.13 -4.94
CA SER A 111 -11.67 14.03 -5.65
C SER A 111 -11.07 12.67 -5.28
N ILE A 112 -9.74 12.56 -5.19
CA ILE A 112 -9.08 11.32 -4.76
C ILE A 112 -9.42 11.01 -3.31
N TYR A 113 -9.35 12.00 -2.42
CA TYR A 113 -9.67 11.81 -1.00
C TYR A 113 -11.13 11.37 -0.78
N TRP A 114 -12.06 11.88 -1.59
CA TRP A 114 -13.46 11.46 -1.59
C TRP A 114 -13.62 10.01 -2.07
N ASN A 115 -12.91 9.63 -3.13
CA ASN A 115 -12.97 8.26 -3.67
C ASN A 115 -12.39 7.21 -2.69
N GLU A 116 -11.34 7.55 -1.95
CA GLU A 116 -10.69 6.64 -0.97
C GLU A 116 -11.51 6.44 0.32
N GLN A 117 -12.62 7.19 0.52
CA GLN A 117 -13.48 6.98 1.68
C GLN A 117 -14.14 5.60 1.65
N VAL A 118 -14.17 4.96 2.83
CA VAL A 118 -14.60 3.56 3.03
C VAL A 118 -16.11 3.35 2.89
N SER A 119 -16.93 4.39 3.07
CA SER A 119 -18.40 4.27 3.07
C SER A 119 -19.10 5.40 2.35
N VAL A 120 -20.27 5.11 1.78
CA VAL A 120 -21.13 6.11 1.13
C VAL A 120 -21.58 7.19 2.12
N ARG A 121 -21.82 6.82 3.39
CA ARG A 121 -22.16 7.77 4.45
C ARG A 121 -21.06 8.80 4.66
N THR A 122 -19.81 8.34 4.82
CA THR A 122 -18.66 9.23 5.00
C THR A 122 -18.43 10.12 3.77
N ARG A 123 -18.63 9.56 2.57
CA ARG A 123 -18.58 10.33 1.31
C ARG A 123 -19.63 11.44 1.26
N ALA A 124 -20.86 11.15 1.67
CA ALA A 124 -21.94 12.13 1.68
C ALA A 124 -21.68 13.24 2.70
N LEU A 125 -21.26 12.87 3.92
CA LEU A 125 -20.89 13.83 4.96
C LEU A 125 -19.76 14.77 4.51
N LEU A 126 -18.71 14.23 3.89
CA LEU A 126 -17.60 15.02 3.37
C LEU A 126 -18.06 16.03 2.30
N MET A 127 -18.97 15.62 1.41
CA MET A 127 -19.54 16.51 0.39
C MET A 127 -20.36 17.64 1.01
N ILE A 128 -21.21 17.30 2.00
CA ILE A 128 -22.00 18.28 2.72
C ILE A 128 -21.09 19.28 3.44
N ASP A 129 -20.04 18.82 4.12
CA ASP A 129 -19.06 19.68 4.79
C ASP A 129 -18.38 20.64 3.82
N TRP A 130 -18.03 20.19 2.62
CA TRP A 130 -17.44 21.05 1.59
C TRP A 130 -18.41 22.09 1.05
N ILE A 131 -19.69 21.73 0.88
CA ILE A 131 -20.75 22.65 0.46
C ILE A 131 -20.97 23.71 1.55
N ILE A 132 -21.15 23.28 2.80
CA ILE A 132 -21.36 24.19 3.93
C ILE A 132 -20.19 25.16 4.05
N ARG A 133 -18.96 24.64 3.98
CA ARG A 133 -17.75 25.47 4.01
C ARG A 133 -17.66 26.47 2.85
N GLY A 134 -18.16 26.09 1.67
CA GLY A 134 -18.17 26.96 0.49
C GLY A 134 -19.18 28.11 0.59
N VAL A 135 -20.35 27.85 1.15
CA VAL A 135 -21.44 28.83 1.25
C VAL A 135 -21.32 29.71 2.49
N TRP A 136 -21.04 29.11 3.66
CA TRP A 136 -21.04 29.80 4.96
C TRP A 136 -19.64 30.02 5.56
N GLY A 137 -18.59 29.46 4.96
CA GLY A 137 -17.24 29.50 5.52
C GLY A 137 -16.99 28.38 6.55
N ARG A 138 -15.79 28.38 7.17
CA ARG A 138 -15.49 27.39 8.22
C ARG A 138 -16.22 27.75 9.50
N ASP A 139 -16.91 26.78 10.08
CA ASP A 139 -17.35 26.89 11.47
C ASP A 139 -16.11 26.90 12.39
N LEU A 140 -16.00 27.96 13.20
CA LEU A 140 -14.92 28.19 14.16
C LEU A 140 -15.44 28.26 15.59
N SER A 141 -16.72 27.97 15.84
CA SER A 141 -17.37 28.12 17.16
C SER A 141 -16.84 27.18 18.27
N LYS A 142 -15.80 26.39 18.00
CA LYS A 142 -15.11 25.53 18.98
C LYS A 142 -13.58 25.67 18.94
N LEU A 143 -13.07 26.89 18.71
CA LEU A 143 -11.66 27.23 18.95
C LEU A 143 -11.49 27.84 20.35
#